data_AF-A0A9D4CEV3-F1
#
_entry.id   AF-A0A9D4CEV3-F1
#
_cell.length_a   1.000
_cell.length_b   1.000
_cell.length_c   1.000
_cell.angle_alpha   90.00
_cell.angle_beta   90.00
_cell.angle_gamma   90.00
#
_symmetry.space_group_name_H-M   'P 1'
#
loop_
_entity.id
_entity.type
_entity.pdbx_description
1 polymer ?
#
loop_
_entity_poly.entity_id
_entity_poly.type
_entity_poly.pdbx_seq_one_letter_code
_entity_poly.pdbx_strand_id
1 'polypeptide(L)' 'MTPTMRYNPGDPANFNTEPSNQPLSTCECVRTDIDPVCTTDGRTLWYGCEAICLGHTVACSSACPC' A
#
# COMPACT_ATOMS: atom_id res chain seq x y z
N MET A 1 31.76 -16.05 -9.34
CA MET A 1 30.82 -14.93 -9.15
C MET A 1 29.42 -15.51 -9.02
N THR A 2 29.09 -15.97 -7.81
CA THR A 2 27.77 -16.26 -7.17
C THR A 2 28.09 -16.82 -5.76
N PRO A 3 27.17 -16.75 -4.78
CA PRO A 3 27.48 -16.39 -3.40
C PRO A 3 27.72 -17.57 -2.45
N THR A 4 28.45 -17.34 -1.36
CA THR A 4 28.40 -18.23 -0.17
C THR A 4 27.81 -17.47 1.00
N MET A 5 26.55 -17.78 1.29
CA MET A 5 25.78 -17.29 2.43
C MET A 5 26.41 -17.76 3.75
N ARG A 6 26.43 -16.91 4.78
CA ARG A 6 26.66 -17.34 6.16
C ARG A 6 25.41 -17.07 6.98
N TYR A 7 24.61 -18.11 7.17
CA TYR A 7 23.52 -18.14 8.13
C TYR A 7 24.09 -18.01 9.55
N ASN A 8 23.55 -17.07 10.32
CA ASN A 8 24.02 -16.75 11.67
C ASN A 8 22.86 -16.99 12.66
N PRO A 9 22.94 -18.03 13.51
CA PRO A 9 21.82 -18.46 14.37
C PRO A 9 21.68 -17.61 15.64
N GLY A 10 21.63 -16.28 15.47
CA GLY A 10 21.52 -15.33 16.58
C GLY A 10 21.05 -13.91 16.20
N ASP A 11 20.70 -13.64 14.94
CA ASP A 11 20.29 -12.30 14.52
C ASP A 11 18.76 -12.15 14.52
N PRO A 12 18.14 -11.32 15.40
CA PRO A 12 16.78 -10.85 15.23
C PRO A 12 16.74 -9.66 14.24
N ALA A 13 17.57 -9.71 13.19
CA ALA A 13 17.63 -8.68 12.16
C ALA A 13 16.43 -8.86 11.23
N ASN A 14 15.35 -8.21 11.63
CA ASN A 14 14.20 -7.82 10.83
C ASN A 14 14.59 -7.61 9.35
N PHE A 15 14.03 -8.43 8.46
CA PHE A 15 14.22 -8.42 7.01
C PHE A 15 13.59 -7.19 6.31
N ASN A 16 13.66 -5.99 6.89
CA ASN A 16 13.26 -4.73 6.27
C ASN A 16 14.41 -4.12 5.44
N THR A 17 15.02 -4.90 4.56
CA THR A 17 16.14 -4.46 3.69
C THR A 17 15.92 -4.69 2.19
N GLU A 18 14.67 -4.69 1.72
CA GLU A 18 14.37 -4.41 0.31
C GLU A 18 12.93 -3.86 0.17
N PRO A 19 12.70 -2.67 -0.41
CA PRO A 19 11.36 -2.12 -0.61
C PRO A 19 10.58 -2.80 -1.75
N SER A 20 10.96 -4.02 -2.15
CA SER A 20 10.40 -4.72 -3.31
C SER A 20 9.96 -6.15 -3.05
N ASN A 21 10.12 -6.69 -1.83
CA ASN A 21 9.72 -8.06 -1.51
C ASN A 21 9.22 -8.25 -0.06
N GLN A 22 8.14 -7.54 0.29
CA GLN A 22 7.21 -7.99 1.32
C GLN A 22 5.92 -8.37 0.60
N PRO A 23 5.25 -9.48 0.93
CA PRO A 23 3.88 -9.69 0.43
C PRO A 23 3.07 -8.47 0.90
N LEU A 24 2.67 -7.60 -0.03
CA LEU A 24 1.85 -6.41 0.19
C LEU A 24 0.45 -6.84 0.64
N SER A 25 0.32 -7.47 1.81
CA SER A 25 -0.94 -7.97 2.35
C SER A 25 -1.72 -6.88 3.07
N THR A 26 -1.20 -5.66 3.15
CA THR A 26 -1.82 -4.52 3.78
C THR A 26 -1.64 -3.30 2.89
N CYS A 27 -2.72 -2.56 2.64
CA CYS A 27 -2.67 -1.29 1.93
C CYS A 27 -1.84 -0.28 2.73
N GLU A 28 -0.54 -0.21 2.45
CA GLU A 28 0.35 0.78 3.06
C GLU A 28 0.16 2.13 2.39
N CYS A 29 -0.78 2.89 2.93
CA CYS A 29 -1.09 4.24 2.53
C CYS A 29 -0.43 5.23 3.50
N VAL A 30 0.28 6.22 2.95
CA VAL A 30 0.79 7.35 3.74
C VAL A 30 -0.40 8.18 4.19
N ARG A 31 -0.75 8.13 5.49
CA ARG A 31 -1.94 8.81 6.03
C ARG A 31 -1.89 10.34 5.99
N THR A 32 -0.76 10.93 5.62
CA THR A 32 -0.65 12.38 5.38
C THR A 32 -1.02 12.79 3.96
N ASP A 33 -1.16 11.83 3.04
CA ASP A 33 -1.55 12.09 1.65
C ASP A 33 -3.08 11.97 1.52
N ILE A 34 -3.77 13.10 1.69
CA ILE A 34 -5.23 13.17 1.61
C ILE A 34 -5.60 13.39 0.14
N ASP A 35 -5.95 12.30 -0.52
CA ASP A 35 -6.39 12.28 -1.93
C ASP A 35 -7.81 11.70 -2.01
N PRO A 36 -8.85 12.53 -1.88
CA PRO A 36 -10.23 12.06 -1.86
C PRO A 36 -10.69 11.60 -3.24
N VAL A 37 -11.31 10.43 -3.28
CA VAL A 37 -11.93 9.88 -4.48
C VAL A 37 -13.37 9.47 -4.20
N CYS A 38 -14.25 9.61 -5.20
CA CYS A 38 -15.63 9.16 -5.14
C CYS A 38 -15.72 7.82 -5.83
N THR A 39 -16.28 6.83 -5.15
CA THR A 39 -16.55 5.51 -5.74
C THR A 39 -17.84 5.53 -6.57
N THR A 40 -18.01 4.56 -7.47
CA THR A 40 -19.26 4.39 -8.24
C THR A 40 -20.50 4.14 -7.37
N ASP A 41 -20.29 3.71 -6.12
CA ASP A 41 -21.34 3.52 -5.11
C ASP A 41 -21.72 4.83 -4.39
N GLY A 42 -21.13 5.97 -4.77
CA GLY A 42 -21.38 7.27 -4.16
C GLY A 42 -20.73 7.46 -2.78
N ARG A 43 -19.70 6.67 -2.46
CA ARG A 43 -18.92 6.80 -1.21
C ARG A 43 -17.60 7.53 -1.47
N THR A 44 -17.30 8.51 -0.62
CA THR A 44 -15.98 9.18 -0.61
C THR A 44 -14.97 8.34 0.17
N LEU A 45 -13.85 8.02 -0.47
CA LEU A 45 -12.67 7.47 0.19
C LEU A 45 -11.61 8.58 0.26
N TRP A 46 -11.14 8.90 1.46
CA TRP A 46 -10.19 10.01 1.68
C TRP A 46 -8.75 9.71 1.29
N TYR A 47 -8.46 8.44 1.03
CA TYR A 47 -7.14 7.96 0.63
C TYR A 47 -7.29 7.20 -0.69
N GLY A 48 -6.98 7.85 -1.81
CA GLY A 48 -7.07 7.26 -3.15
C GLY A 48 -6.23 5.99 -3.29
N CYS A 49 -5.08 5.91 -2.62
CA CYS A 49 -4.26 4.70 -2.55
C CYS A 49 -5.01 3.50 -1.92
N GLU A 50 -5.87 3.75 -0.91
CA GLU A 50 -6.67 2.73 -0.25
C GLU A 50 -7.78 2.28 -1.19
N ALA A 51 -8.40 3.21 -1.91
CA ALA A 51 -9.37 2.91 -2.96
C ALA A 51 -8.80 1.95 -4.01
N ILE A 52 -7.61 2.25 -4.53
CA ILE A 52 -6.94 1.41 -5.54
C ILE A 52 -6.54 0.06 -4.95
N CYS A 53 -5.94 0.06 -3.76
CA CYS A 53 -5.43 -1.16 -3.14
C CYS A 53 -6.55 -2.14 -2.74
N LEU A 54 -7.68 -1.63 -2.24
CA LEU A 54 -8.86 -2.44 -1.94
C LEU A 54 -9.70 -2.78 -3.19
N GLY A 55 -9.32 -2.28 -4.37
CA GLY A 55 -10.00 -2.56 -5.64
C GLY A 55 -11.35 -1.86 -5.79
N HIS A 56 -11.53 -0.70 -5.16
CA HIS A 56 -12.72 0.12 -5.34
C HIS A 56 -12.74 0.76 -6.73
N THR A 57 -13.91 0.77 -7.37
CA THR A 57 -14.12 1.47 -8.63
C THR A 57 -14.33 2.96 -8.37
N VAL A 58 -13.39 3.80 -8.83
CA VAL A 58 -13.45 5.25 -8.71
C VAL A 58 -14.27 5.85 -9.85
N ALA A 59 -15.29 6.64 -9.51
CA ALA A 59 -16.08 7.43 -10.45
C ALA A 59 -15.43 8.79 -10.76
N CYS A 60 -14.86 9.46 -9.75
CA CYS A 60 -14.13 10.72 -9.93
C CYS A 60 -13.04 10.90 -8.87
N SER A 61 -12.01 11.67 -9.21
CA SER A 61 -10.84 11.97 -8.36
C SER A 61 -11.09 13.10 -7.35
N SER A 62 -12.31 13.17 -6.80
CA SER A 62 -12.70 14.13 -5.76
C SER A 62 -13.70 13.49 -4.80
N ALA A 63 -13.97 14.12 -3.66
CA ALA A 63 -15.05 13.68 -2.78
C ALA A 63 -16.42 13.71 -3.49
N CYS A 64 -17.30 12.77 -3.15
CA CYS A 64 -18.70 12.78 -3.60
C CYS A 64 -19.50 13.91 -2.94
N PRO A 65 -20.56 14.43 -3.58
CA PRO A 65 -20.95 14.17 -4.97
C PRO A 65 -20.02 14.86 -5.98
N CYS A 66 -19.86 14.19 -7.10
CA CYS A 66 -19.38 14.67 -8.38
C CYS A 66 -20.37 14.13 -9.45
#